data_AF-A0A7V9RXI0-F1
#
_entry.id   AF-A0A7V9RXI0-F1
#
_cell.length_a   1.000
_cell.length_b   1.000
_cell.length_c   1.000
_cell.angle_alpha   90.00
_cell.angle_beta   90.00
_cell.angle_gamma   90.00
#
_symmetry.space_group_name_H-M   'P 1'
#
loop_
_entity.id
_entity.type
_entity.pdbx_description
1 polymer ?
#
loop_
_entity_poly.entity_id
_entity_poly.type
_entity_poly.pdbx_seq_one_letter_code
_entity_poly.pdbx_strand_id
1 'polypeptide(L)' 'MTSKIPKTPGHRHSAVVTHLLRQRSGVPFEIEQKVCKSCQRVLDERLVRRAAA' A
#
# COMPACT_ATOMS: atom_id res chain seq x y z
N MET A 1 -2.62 15.60 13.06
CA MET A 1 -3.76 15.47 12.13
C MET A 1 -3.79 14.03 11.61
N THR A 2 -4.28 13.08 12.42
CA THR A 2 -4.39 11.67 11.99
C THR A 2 -5.72 11.50 11.28
N SER A 3 -5.68 11.37 9.96
CA SER A 3 -6.86 11.11 9.14
C SER A 3 -7.51 9.79 9.57
N LYS A 4 -8.62 9.87 10.31
CA LYS A 4 -9.54 8.74 10.50
C LYS A 4 -10.24 8.52 9.15
N ILE A 5 -9.62 7.72 8.29
CA ILE A 5 -10.21 7.32 7.01
C ILE A 5 -11.46 6.47 7.30
N PRO A 6 -12.65 6.86 6.79
CA PRO A 6 -13.90 6.17 7.09
C PRO A 6 -13.79 4.69 6.70
N LYS A 7 -14.07 3.79 7.65
CA LYS A 7 -14.34 2.37 7.35
C LYS A 7 -15.64 2.36 6.54
N THR A 8 -15.55 2.05 5.24
CA THR A 8 -16.73 1.76 4.43
C THR A 8 -17.55 0.64 5.10
N PRO A 9 -18.90 0.69 4.99
CA PRO A 9 -19.78 -0.27 5.65
C PRO A 9 -19.42 -1.71 5.27
N GLY A 10 -19.57 -2.61 6.24
CA GLY A 10 -18.89 -3.91 6.32
C GLY A 10 -18.91 -4.74 5.04
N HIS A 11 -17.78 -4.75 4.34
CA HIS A 11 -17.50 -5.72 3.27
C HIS A 11 -16.30 -6.56 3.68
N ARG A 12 -16.24 -7.81 3.20
CA ARG A 12 -15.08 -8.67 3.43
C ARG A 12 -13.92 -8.15 2.59
N HIS A 13 -12.83 -7.78 3.26
CA HIS A 13 -11.63 -7.34 2.57
C HIS A 13 -11.03 -8.48 1.75
N SER A 14 -10.99 -8.27 0.43
CA SER A 14 -10.23 -9.12 -0.49
C SER A 14 -8.92 -8.42 -0.81
N ALA A 15 -7.81 -8.96 -0.31
CA ALA A 15 -6.47 -8.40 -0.50
C ALA A 15 -5.96 -8.70 -1.91
N VAL A 16 -5.48 -7.66 -2.59
CA VAL A 16 -4.75 -7.76 -3.85
C VAL A 16 -3.37 -7.16 -3.62
N VAL A 17 -2.35 -7.88 -4.09
CA VAL A 17 -0.97 -7.44 -4.00
C VAL A 17 -0.65 -6.54 -5.18
N THR A 18 -0.14 -5.34 -4.89
CA THR A 18 0.29 -4.37 -5.90
C THR A 18 1.75 -3.99 -5.63
N HIS A 19 2.60 -4.08 -6.65
CA HIS A 19 3.97 -3.59 -6.59
C HIS A 19 4.01 -2.15 -7.09
N LEU A 20 4.51 -1.25 -6.26
CA LEU A 20 4.64 0.16 -6.57
C LEU A 20 6.09 0.58 -6.45
N LEU A 21 6.55 1.39 -7.40
CA LEU A 21 7.81 2.10 -7.30
C LEU A 21 7.57 3.45 -6.60
N ARG A 22 8.23 3.64 -5.46
CA ARG A 22 8.25 4.90 -4.70
C ARG A 22 9.66 5.47 -4.72
N GLN A 23 9.77 6.79 -4.65
CA GLN A 23 11.05 7.44 -4.44
C GLN A 23 11.11 8.00 -3.02
N ARG A 24 12.20 7.70 -2.30
CA ARG A 24 12.47 8.30 -0.98
C ARG A 24 13.89 8.83 -0.97
N SER A 25 14.03 10.14 -0.74
CA SER A 25 15.32 10.83 -0.73
C SER A 25 16.15 10.61 -2.01
N GLY A 26 15.49 10.60 -3.17
CA GLY A 26 16.14 10.39 -4.48
C GLY A 26 16.50 8.94 -4.80
N VAL A 27 16.23 8.00 -3.90
CA VAL A 27 16.47 6.57 -4.13
C VAL A 27 15.15 5.89 -4.47
N PRO A 28 15.08 5.13 -5.58
CA PRO A 28 13.91 4.32 -5.91
C PRO A 28 13.81 3.09 -4.99
N PHE A 29 12.59 2.80 -4.54
CA PHE A 29 12.24 1.66 -3.72
C PHE A 29 11.01 0.98 -4.32
N GLU A 30 11.04 -0.34 -4.32
CA GLU A 30 9.89 -1.15 -4.63
C GLU A 30 9.17 -1.49 -3.33
N ILE A 31 7.87 -1.19 -3.30
CA ILE A 31 6.98 -1.56 -2.20
C ILE A 31 5.93 -2.52 -2.71
N GLU A 32 5.62 -3.51 -1.89
CA GLU A 32 4.47 -4.38 -2.04
C GLU A 32 3.38 -3.88 -1.10
N GLN A 33 2.29 -3.38 -1.67
CA GLN A 33 1.09 -3.01 -0.93
C GLN A 33 0.01 -4.06 -1.13
N LYS A 34 -0.56 -4.55 -0.04
CA LYS A 34 -1.82 -5.30 -0.08
C LYS A 34 -2.96 -4.32 0.07
N VAL A 35 -3.70 -4.12 -1.01
CA VAL A 35 -4.86 -3.22 -1.04
C VAL A 35 -6.14 -4.02 -1.14
N CYS A 36 -7.21 -3.54 -0.50
CA CYS A 36 -8.51 -4.14 -0.68
C CYS A 36 -9.04 -3.82 -2.08
N LYS A 37 -9.44 -4.83 -2.85
CA LYS A 37 -10.02 -4.63 -4.19
C LYS A 37 -11.26 -3.73 -4.17
N SER A 38 -12.07 -3.81 -3.12
CA SER A 38 -13.37 -3.15 -3.05
C SER A 38 -13.30 -1.71 -2.53
N CYS A 39 -12.52 -1.46 -1.48
CA CYS A 39 -12.43 -0.13 -0.86
C CYS A 39 -11.06 0.54 -1.01
N GLN A 40 -10.14 -0.09 -1.74
CA GLN A 40 -8.76 0.37 -1.98
C GLN A 40 -7.97 0.68 -0.70
N ARG A 41 -8.44 0.19 0.45
CA ARG A 41 -7.76 0.38 1.73
C ARG A 41 -6.48 -0.44 1.74
N VAL A 42 -5.37 0.18 2.13
CA VAL A 42 -4.12 -0.53 2.43
C VAL A 42 -4.36 -1.39 3.67
N LEU A 43 -4.22 -2.69 3.50
CA LEU A 43 -4.33 -3.70 4.56
C LEU A 43 -2.95 -4.02 5.13
N ASP A 44 -1.92 -3.98 4.27
CA ASP A 44 -0.54 -4.27 4.60
C ASP A 44 0.38 -3.54 3.61
N GLU A 45 1.55 -3.10 4.06
CA GLU A 45 2.57 -2.49 3.22
C GLU A 45 3.94 -3.03 3.63
N ARG A 46 4.72 -3.51 2.65
CA ARG A 46 6.06 -4.02 2.86
C ARG A 46 7.03 -3.44 1.84
N LEU A 47 8.17 -2.95 2.32
CA LEU A 47 9.31 -2.63 1.46
C LEU A 47 9.92 -3.94 0.94
N VAL A 48 9.95 -4.10 -0.37
CA VAL A 48 10.47 -5.31 -1.04
C VAL A 48 11.94 -5.14 -1.31
N ARG A 49 12.31 -4.06 -2.01
CA ARG A 49 13.70 -3.81 -2.42
C ARG A 49 13.99 -2.32 -2.45
N ARG A 50 15.22 -1.97 -2.04
CA ARG A 50 15.86 -0.73 -2.45
C ARG A 50 16.42 -0.98 -3.83
N ALA A 51 16.00 -0.21 -4.84
CA ALA A 51 16.72 -0.15 -6.09
C ALA A 51 17.96 0.71 -5.81
N ALA A 52 19.01 0.07 -5.29
CA ALA A 52 20.34 0.65 -5.27
C ALA A 52 20.80 0.69 -6.73
N ALA A 53 20.86 1.90 -7.28
CA ALA A 53 21.55 2.18 -8.53
C ALA A 53 23.07 2.08 -8.32
#